data_AF-A0AA42YGL9-F1
#
_entry.id   AF-A0AA42YGL9-F1
#
_cell.length_a   1.000
_cell.length_b   1.000
_cell.length_c   1.000
_cell.angle_alpha   90.00
_cell.angle_beta   90.00
_cell.angle_gamma   90.00
#
_symmetry.space_group_name_H-M   'P 1'
#
loop_
_entity.id
_entity.type
_entity.pdbx_description
1 polymer ?
#
loop_
_entity_poly.entity_id
_entity_poly.type
_entity_poly.pdbx_seq_one_letter_code
_entity_poly.pdbx_strand_id
1 'polypeptide(L)'
;MASCRHVVTALATAAAVAAFARAGEIRFVDRSRASGLELVTWSGSAEKPHILESTGNGILVLDYDGDGWQDLYLVASFRLPFDAGAAGERSALYRNLGDGTFVDASERAGVGARVYGQGGCVGDVDGDGRPDLYVTVFGPNLLYRNLGDGTFAEIGRELGVDDPGWGIGCAFLDGDGDGDQDLFVANYIAATWDEVAAARRTRMWRGKVAVMDGPRGLPEAANAYYVNEGAGGFRVGTEAAGLAAGGMGYSMGVASLDSDGDGDPDLYVANDSTPNRLYRNSGRGVFEEAGVWTGSAYNADGRMQGSMGVGVGDYDGDGRLDLAVTNFAHDHYALYRNLGDGLFADDSHAAGVAVPTYAPLGWAAVFLDADLDGDEDLFFANGHIYPQVDDDPALGESYRQPNQLLANEGGAFRDLGAEAGEALSRRASSRGAVAVDLENDGDLDLVVSNQDERPQVLANESPGRGRWLLLDLDRGGRQTLGARVEVTAGGARQIRERTSGGGYASQNDPRLHFGLGGAARADAIRVRWPGGGRTTFRDLPAERVISLAGPRAR
;
A
#
# COMPACT_ATOMS: atom_id res chain seq x y z
N MET A 1 55.97 11.42 58.21
CA MET A 1 54.54 11.07 58.11
C MET A 1 54.01 11.70 56.83
N ALA A 2 53.34 10.87 56.02
CA ALA A 2 53.17 11.04 54.59
C ALA A 2 52.18 12.16 54.19
N SER A 3 52.54 12.93 53.17
CA SER A 3 51.64 13.84 52.46
C SER A 3 51.11 13.12 51.23
N CYS A 4 49.83 12.79 51.24
CA CYS A 4 49.13 12.08 50.17
C CYS A 4 48.68 13.12 49.11
N ARG A 5 49.35 13.16 47.95
CA ARG A 5 48.89 13.92 46.78
C ARG A 5 47.93 13.03 45.98
N HIS A 6 46.65 13.38 45.99
CA HIS A 6 45.67 12.78 45.08
C HIS A 6 45.87 13.38 43.69
N VAL A 7 46.21 12.52 42.73
CA VAL A 7 46.17 12.82 41.29
C VAL A 7 44.72 12.64 40.85
N VAL A 8 44.07 13.74 40.48
CA VAL A 8 42.78 13.69 39.78
C VAL A 8 43.09 13.60 38.30
N THR A 9 42.99 12.40 37.73
CA THR A 9 43.05 12.18 36.29
C THR A 9 41.68 12.55 35.72
N ALA A 10 41.60 13.68 35.00
CA ALA A 10 40.41 14.03 34.23
C ALA A 10 40.33 13.09 33.01
N LEU A 11 39.38 12.16 33.02
CA LEU A 11 38.95 11.46 31.81
C LEU A 11 38.17 12.45 30.95
N ALA A 12 38.77 12.89 29.83
CA ALA A 12 38.04 13.53 28.76
C ALA A 12 37.30 12.44 27.97
N THR A 13 35.99 12.32 28.18
CA THR A 13 35.12 11.58 27.27
C THR A 13 34.97 12.39 25.99
N ALA A 14 35.67 11.97 24.93
CA ALA A 14 35.39 12.41 23.59
C ALA A 14 34.05 11.79 23.16
N ALA A 15 32.97 12.58 23.21
CA ALA A 15 31.74 12.24 22.51
C ALA A 15 32.03 12.36 21.02
N ALA A 16 32.10 11.23 20.32
CA ALA A 16 32.04 11.21 18.87
C ALA A 16 30.62 11.63 18.49
N VAL A 17 30.44 12.89 18.12
CA VAL A 17 29.26 13.32 17.37
C VAL A 17 29.42 12.70 15.99
N ALA A 18 28.70 11.61 15.74
CA ALA A 18 28.49 11.16 14.37
C ALA A 18 27.86 12.33 13.63
N ALA A 19 28.56 12.85 12.62
CA ALA A 19 27.95 13.77 11.68
C ALA A 19 26.91 12.97 10.92
N PHE A 20 25.64 13.12 11.30
CA PHE A 20 24.54 12.70 10.44
C PHE A 20 24.76 13.42 9.10
N ALA A 21 24.91 12.65 8.03
CA ALA A 21 24.76 13.21 6.70
C ALA A 21 23.38 13.85 6.68
N ARG A 22 23.31 15.12 6.30
CA ARG A 22 22.03 15.76 6.06
C ARG A 22 21.37 14.96 4.94
N ALA A 23 20.13 14.48 5.16
CA ALA A 23 19.31 13.86 4.12
C ALA A 23 19.41 14.66 2.83
N GLY A 24 19.39 13.96 1.70
CA GLY A 24 19.31 14.57 0.39
C GLY A 24 18.13 15.53 0.32
N GLU A 25 18.20 16.52 -0.57
CA GLU A 25 17.02 17.33 -0.83
C GLU A 25 16.00 16.46 -1.58
N ILE A 26 14.89 16.09 -0.95
CA ILE A 26 13.81 15.37 -1.62
C ILE A 26 12.92 16.38 -2.34
N ARG A 27 12.62 16.14 -3.63
CA ARG A 27 11.80 17.03 -4.44
C ARG A 27 10.93 16.28 -5.44
N PHE A 28 9.63 16.52 -5.39
CA PHE A 28 8.65 16.02 -6.35
C PHE A 28 8.09 17.13 -7.24
N VAL A 29 7.86 16.78 -8.51
CA VAL A 29 7.32 17.67 -9.54
C VAL A 29 6.07 17.06 -10.15
N ASP A 30 5.03 17.89 -10.36
CA ASP A 30 3.79 17.42 -10.97
C ASP A 30 3.97 17.16 -12.48
N ARG A 31 3.79 15.91 -12.89
CA ARG A 31 3.82 15.45 -14.29
C ARG A 31 2.46 14.95 -14.77
N SER A 32 1.39 15.14 -14.01
CA SER A 32 0.06 14.56 -14.26
C SER A 32 -0.48 14.86 -15.67
N ARG A 33 -0.27 16.08 -16.17
CA ARG A 33 -0.72 16.46 -17.53
C ARG A 33 0.21 15.93 -18.62
N ALA A 34 1.50 15.81 -18.33
CA ALA A 34 2.48 15.38 -19.32
C ALA A 34 2.46 13.85 -19.51
N SER A 35 2.07 13.10 -18.47
CA SER A 35 2.05 11.64 -18.50
C SER A 35 0.98 11.05 -19.43
N GLY A 36 -0.07 11.78 -19.76
CA GLY A 36 -1.18 11.25 -20.56
C GLY A 36 -2.13 10.33 -19.80
N LEU A 37 -2.04 10.27 -18.46
CA LEU A 37 -3.05 9.62 -17.61
C LEU A 37 -4.32 10.49 -17.55
N GLU A 38 -5.21 10.24 -18.51
CA GLU A 38 -6.38 11.08 -18.77
C GLU A 38 -7.70 10.51 -18.20
N LEU A 39 -7.68 9.43 -17.43
CA LEU A 39 -8.89 8.91 -16.79
C LEU A 39 -9.29 9.79 -15.61
N VAL A 40 -10.57 10.14 -15.52
CA VAL A 40 -11.15 10.73 -14.31
C VAL A 40 -11.91 9.64 -13.57
N THR A 41 -11.55 9.38 -12.31
CA THR A 41 -12.24 8.39 -11.47
C THR A 41 -13.42 9.06 -10.76
N TRP A 42 -14.64 8.61 -11.03
CA TRP A 42 -15.85 9.17 -10.39
C TRP A 42 -16.25 8.31 -9.21
N SER A 43 -16.74 8.93 -8.13
CA SER A 43 -17.28 8.21 -6.98
C SER A 43 -18.67 8.74 -6.64
N GLY A 44 -19.66 8.40 -7.45
CA GLY A 44 -21.04 8.84 -7.24
C GLY A 44 -21.30 10.32 -7.56
N SER A 45 -22.11 10.97 -6.74
CA SER A 45 -22.55 12.36 -6.89
C SER A 45 -21.61 13.34 -6.17
N ALA A 46 -21.68 14.63 -6.52
CA ALA A 46 -20.87 15.66 -5.85
C ALA A 46 -21.25 15.85 -4.36
N GLU A 47 -22.47 15.48 -3.97
CA GLU A 47 -22.98 15.69 -2.61
C GLU A 47 -22.59 14.58 -1.63
N LYS A 48 -22.13 13.42 -2.13
CA LYS A 48 -21.75 12.25 -1.32
C LYS A 48 -22.79 11.87 -0.24
N PRO A 49 -24.08 11.67 -0.57
CA PRO A 49 -25.10 11.31 0.40
C PRO A 49 -24.95 9.89 1.00
N HIS A 50 -24.21 8.99 0.36
CA HIS A 50 -23.89 7.66 0.87
C HIS A 50 -22.38 7.44 1.04
N ILE A 51 -21.98 6.63 2.03
CA ILE A 51 -20.58 6.32 2.33
C ILE A 51 -19.82 5.63 1.18
N LEU A 52 -20.54 4.91 0.32
CA LEU A 52 -20.01 4.35 -0.92
C LEU A 52 -19.32 5.41 -1.81
N GLU A 53 -19.84 6.63 -1.80
CA GLU A 53 -19.37 7.71 -2.67
C GLU A 53 -18.07 8.34 -2.16
N SER A 54 -17.68 8.12 -0.89
CA SER A 54 -16.51 8.74 -0.27
C SER A 54 -15.25 7.88 -0.27
N THR A 55 -15.36 6.59 -0.53
CA THR A 55 -14.27 5.60 -0.42
C THR A 55 -13.28 5.70 -1.57
N GLY A 56 -13.78 5.95 -2.77
CA GLY A 56 -12.94 6.23 -3.95
C GLY A 56 -12.17 5.00 -4.42
N ASN A 57 -10.98 5.21 -4.96
CA ASN A 57 -10.34 4.20 -5.81
C ASN A 57 -8.85 4.00 -5.58
N GLY A 58 -8.39 2.77 -5.80
CA GLY A 58 -6.98 2.36 -5.82
C GLY A 58 -6.34 2.29 -7.20
N ILE A 59 -5.03 2.01 -7.21
CA ILE A 59 -4.16 1.89 -8.39
C ILE A 59 -3.34 0.61 -8.27
N LEU A 60 -3.19 -0.15 -9.35
CA LEU A 60 -2.38 -1.36 -9.39
C LEU A 60 -1.21 -1.17 -10.36
N VAL A 61 0.00 -1.52 -9.92
CA VAL A 61 1.22 -1.51 -10.73
C VAL A 61 1.54 -2.94 -11.18
N LEU A 62 1.79 -3.12 -12.47
CA LEU A 62 2.20 -4.40 -13.08
C LEU A 62 2.87 -4.19 -14.43
N ASP A 63 3.76 -5.09 -14.84
CA ASP A 63 4.22 -5.21 -16.24
C ASP A 63 3.31 -6.22 -16.95
N TYR A 64 2.24 -5.76 -17.62
CA TYR A 64 1.22 -6.69 -18.14
C TYR A 64 1.62 -7.36 -19.45
N ASP A 65 2.52 -6.75 -20.23
CA ASP A 65 2.94 -7.26 -21.53
C ASP A 65 4.40 -7.77 -21.58
N GLY A 66 5.10 -7.72 -20.44
CA GLY A 66 6.44 -8.28 -20.26
C GLY A 66 7.53 -7.46 -20.94
N ASP A 67 7.31 -6.16 -21.15
CA ASP A 67 8.26 -5.27 -21.83
C ASP A 67 9.28 -4.61 -20.88
N GLY A 68 9.16 -4.87 -19.58
CA GLY A 68 10.06 -4.37 -18.53
C GLY A 68 9.69 -2.99 -17.98
N TRP A 69 8.62 -2.38 -18.47
CA TRP A 69 8.08 -1.12 -17.97
C TRP A 69 6.86 -1.40 -17.10
N GLN A 70 6.77 -0.74 -15.94
CA GLN A 70 5.59 -0.90 -15.09
C GLN A 70 4.43 -0.09 -15.65
N ASP A 71 3.33 -0.78 -15.92
CA ASP A 71 2.05 -0.25 -16.36
C ASP A 71 1.14 0.02 -15.16
N LEU A 72 0.08 0.79 -15.40
CA LEU A 72 -0.85 1.22 -14.35
C LEU A 72 -2.27 0.78 -14.69
N TYR A 73 -2.91 0.04 -13.79
CA TYR A 73 -4.35 -0.19 -13.83
C TYR A 73 -5.05 0.75 -12.84
N LEU A 74 -5.79 1.71 -13.37
CA LEU A 74 -6.60 2.63 -12.60
C LEU A 74 -7.98 2.02 -12.40
N VAL A 75 -8.31 1.67 -11.15
CA VAL A 75 -9.65 1.24 -10.80
C VAL A 75 -10.57 2.47 -10.78
N ALA A 76 -11.75 2.36 -11.36
CA ALA A 76 -12.69 3.46 -11.37
C ALA A 76 -14.09 3.01 -10.98
N SER A 77 -14.85 4.01 -10.56
CA SER A 77 -16.28 3.95 -10.34
C SER A 77 -17.00 4.91 -11.31
N PHE A 78 -18.31 5.03 -11.13
CA PHE A 78 -19.17 5.85 -11.98
C PHE A 78 -19.94 6.90 -11.19
N ARG A 79 -20.50 7.88 -11.90
CA ARG A 79 -21.37 8.89 -11.30
C ARG A 79 -22.74 8.30 -10.96
N LEU A 80 -23.36 8.85 -9.93
CA LEU A 80 -24.73 8.51 -9.54
C LEU A 80 -25.70 9.66 -9.84
N PRO A 81 -26.88 9.38 -10.44
CA PRO A 81 -27.35 8.07 -10.89
C PRO A 81 -26.53 7.53 -12.08
N PHE A 82 -26.37 6.20 -12.16
CA PHE A 82 -25.59 5.56 -13.21
C PHE A 82 -26.15 5.85 -14.60
N ASP A 83 -25.29 6.33 -15.49
CA ASP A 83 -25.60 6.54 -16.91
C ASP A 83 -24.83 5.52 -17.77
N ALA A 84 -25.53 4.49 -18.24
CA ALA A 84 -24.97 3.50 -19.15
C ALA A 84 -24.50 4.10 -20.49
N GLY A 85 -24.93 5.32 -20.85
CA GLY A 85 -24.44 6.06 -22.02
C GLY A 85 -23.17 6.88 -21.77
N ALA A 86 -22.75 7.07 -20.53
CA ALA A 86 -21.56 7.87 -20.20
C ALA A 86 -20.28 7.18 -20.69
N ALA A 87 -19.65 7.77 -21.69
CA ALA A 87 -18.34 7.34 -22.16
C ALA A 87 -17.26 7.67 -21.12
N GLY A 88 -16.35 6.74 -20.86
CA GLY A 88 -15.18 6.97 -20.00
C GLY A 88 -15.36 6.68 -18.51
N GLU A 89 -16.55 6.32 -18.03
CA GLU A 89 -16.77 5.87 -16.64
C GLU A 89 -16.49 4.35 -16.55
N ARG A 90 -15.21 4.00 -16.60
CA ARG A 90 -14.66 2.63 -16.57
C ARG A 90 -13.27 2.60 -15.94
N SER A 91 -12.87 1.45 -15.41
CA SER A 91 -11.46 1.20 -15.07
C SER A 91 -10.61 1.21 -16.35
N ALA A 92 -9.32 1.55 -16.22
CA ALA A 92 -8.43 1.63 -17.37
C ALA A 92 -7.03 1.08 -17.11
N LEU A 93 -6.51 0.32 -18.07
CA LEU A 93 -5.11 -0.09 -18.14
C LEU A 93 -4.35 0.90 -19.01
N TYR A 94 -3.31 1.50 -18.44
CA TYR A 94 -2.40 2.42 -19.09
C TYR A 94 -1.05 1.75 -19.28
N ARG A 95 -0.69 1.53 -20.54
CA ARG A 95 0.62 1.03 -20.90
C ARG A 95 1.67 2.13 -20.81
N ASN A 96 2.75 1.88 -20.09
CA ASN A 96 3.89 2.79 -19.98
C ASN A 96 4.75 2.74 -21.26
N LEU A 97 5.21 3.90 -21.73
CA LEU A 97 6.04 4.04 -22.93
C LEU A 97 7.54 4.16 -22.63
N GLY A 98 7.92 4.12 -21.34
CA GLY A 98 9.30 4.17 -20.86
C GLY A 98 9.92 5.56 -20.78
N ASP A 99 9.11 6.62 -20.92
CA ASP A 99 9.52 8.02 -20.84
C ASP A 99 8.62 8.84 -19.89
N GLY A 100 7.96 8.16 -18.95
CA GLY A 100 6.99 8.74 -18.02
C GLY A 100 5.63 9.05 -18.66
N THR A 101 5.41 8.66 -19.92
CA THR A 101 4.12 8.80 -20.62
C THR A 101 3.41 7.46 -20.83
N PHE A 102 2.08 7.53 -20.97
CA PHE A 102 1.21 6.37 -21.02
C PHE A 102 0.22 6.42 -22.19
N VAL A 103 -0.20 5.23 -22.63
CA VAL A 103 -1.30 5.05 -23.58
C VAL A 103 -2.37 4.13 -23.01
N ASP A 104 -3.63 4.52 -23.15
CA ASP A 104 -4.78 3.69 -22.75
C ASP A 104 -4.82 2.41 -23.61
N ALA A 105 -4.61 1.26 -22.96
CA ALA A 105 -4.61 -0.07 -23.55
C ALA A 105 -5.87 -0.88 -23.21
N SER A 106 -6.84 -0.28 -22.50
CA SER A 106 -7.96 -1.00 -21.85
C SER A 106 -8.83 -1.78 -22.83
N GLU A 107 -9.14 -1.21 -23.99
CA GLU A 107 -9.98 -1.85 -25.01
C GLU A 107 -9.25 -3.03 -25.65
N ARG A 108 -7.95 -2.84 -25.97
CA ARG A 108 -7.12 -3.91 -26.53
C ARG A 108 -6.93 -5.06 -25.54
N ALA A 109 -6.70 -4.72 -24.28
CA ALA A 109 -6.42 -5.69 -23.23
C ALA A 109 -7.69 -6.39 -22.70
N GLY A 110 -8.88 -5.83 -22.91
CA GLY A 110 -10.15 -6.43 -22.47
C GLY A 110 -10.52 -6.15 -21.01
N VAL A 111 -9.93 -5.12 -20.39
CA VAL A 111 -10.05 -4.83 -18.94
C VAL A 111 -10.79 -3.51 -18.63
N GLY A 112 -11.47 -2.93 -19.62
CA GLY A 112 -12.22 -1.67 -19.49
C GLY A 112 -13.59 -1.80 -18.79
N ALA A 113 -13.67 -2.50 -17.65
CA ALA A 113 -14.95 -2.77 -16.97
C ALA A 113 -15.66 -1.50 -16.49
N ARG A 114 -17.00 -1.50 -16.66
CA ARG A 114 -17.91 -0.44 -16.22
C ARG A 114 -18.66 -0.89 -14.97
N VAL A 115 -17.94 -0.97 -13.87
CA VAL A 115 -18.43 -1.38 -12.55
C VAL A 115 -18.15 -0.28 -11.53
N TYR A 116 -18.77 -0.36 -10.35
CA TYR A 116 -18.42 0.51 -9.24
C TYR A 116 -17.20 -0.10 -8.52
N GLY A 117 -16.04 -0.02 -9.17
CA GLY A 117 -14.79 -0.58 -8.67
C GLY A 117 -14.28 0.21 -7.46
N GLN A 118 -13.49 -0.44 -6.61
CA GLN A 118 -12.90 0.13 -5.40
C GLN A 118 -11.37 0.02 -5.46
N GLY A 119 -10.82 -1.17 -5.64
CA GLY A 119 -9.38 -1.36 -5.76
C GLY A 119 -9.04 -2.71 -6.35
N GLY A 120 -7.93 -3.28 -5.90
CA GLY A 120 -7.51 -4.60 -6.34
C GLY A 120 -6.13 -5.01 -5.84
N CYS A 121 -5.64 -6.10 -6.40
CA CYS A 121 -4.33 -6.68 -6.14
C CYS A 121 -3.88 -7.48 -7.38
N VAL A 122 -2.57 -7.66 -7.53
CA VAL A 122 -1.94 -8.35 -8.65
C VAL A 122 -1.25 -9.62 -8.15
N GLY A 123 -1.48 -10.73 -8.84
CA GLY A 123 -0.96 -12.05 -8.50
C GLY A 123 -0.67 -12.90 -9.74
N ASP A 124 -0.47 -14.19 -9.57
CA ASP A 124 -0.27 -15.20 -10.62
C ASP A 124 -1.06 -16.45 -10.23
N VAL A 125 -2.32 -16.48 -10.68
CA VAL A 125 -3.34 -17.40 -10.17
C VAL A 125 -3.22 -18.79 -10.79
N ASP A 126 -2.62 -18.91 -11.97
CA ASP A 126 -2.38 -20.18 -12.65
C ASP A 126 -0.92 -20.62 -12.69
N GLY A 127 -0.01 -19.84 -12.08
CA GLY A 127 1.38 -20.21 -11.83
C GLY A 127 2.26 -20.18 -13.06
N ASP A 128 1.93 -19.32 -14.03
CA ASP A 128 2.65 -19.20 -15.29
C ASP A 128 3.56 -17.97 -15.40
N GLY A 129 3.63 -17.20 -14.31
CA GLY A 129 4.57 -16.11 -14.10
C GLY A 129 4.08 -14.77 -14.62
N ARG A 130 2.92 -14.73 -15.28
CA ARG A 130 2.33 -13.48 -15.75
C ARG A 130 1.43 -12.86 -14.68
N PRO A 131 1.41 -11.52 -14.58
CA PRO A 131 0.56 -10.86 -13.60
C PRO A 131 -0.91 -10.88 -14.03
N ASP A 132 -1.76 -11.42 -13.16
CA ASP A 132 -3.21 -11.40 -13.20
C ASP A 132 -3.78 -10.29 -12.30
N LEU A 133 -4.98 -9.78 -12.63
CA LEU A 133 -5.60 -8.68 -11.91
C LEU A 133 -6.87 -9.14 -11.19
N TYR A 134 -6.93 -8.98 -9.87
CA TYR A 134 -8.19 -9.05 -9.13
C TYR A 134 -8.70 -7.64 -8.83
N VAL A 135 -9.96 -7.36 -9.17
CA VAL A 135 -10.58 -6.04 -9.01
C VAL A 135 -11.76 -6.15 -8.05
N THR A 136 -11.70 -5.38 -6.96
CA THR A 136 -12.76 -5.32 -5.95
C THR A 136 -13.85 -4.32 -6.35
N VAL A 137 -15.10 -4.65 -6.07
CA VAL A 137 -16.29 -3.96 -6.57
C VAL A 137 -17.33 -3.83 -5.45
N PHE A 138 -18.17 -2.77 -5.52
CA PHE A 138 -19.48 -2.79 -4.86
C PHE A 138 -20.47 -3.57 -5.73
N GLY A 139 -20.51 -4.89 -5.51
CA GLY A 139 -21.07 -5.88 -6.43
C GLY A 139 -20.04 -6.98 -6.75
N PRO A 140 -20.31 -7.81 -7.77
CA PRO A 140 -19.41 -8.93 -8.11
C PRO A 140 -18.01 -8.45 -8.46
N ASN A 141 -17.01 -8.97 -7.75
CA ASN A 141 -15.59 -8.76 -8.05
C ASN A 141 -15.20 -9.42 -9.38
N LEU A 142 -14.07 -8.99 -9.96
CA LEU A 142 -13.58 -9.47 -11.25
C LEU A 142 -12.18 -10.07 -11.08
N LEU A 143 -11.91 -11.19 -11.77
CA LEU A 143 -10.56 -11.75 -11.87
C LEU A 143 -10.17 -11.85 -13.34
N TYR A 144 -9.16 -11.10 -13.74
CA TYR A 144 -8.62 -11.07 -15.08
C TYR A 144 -7.34 -11.88 -15.16
N ARG A 145 -7.38 -12.98 -15.91
CA ARG A 145 -6.20 -13.79 -16.20
C ARG A 145 -5.47 -13.30 -17.43
N ASN A 146 -4.16 -13.10 -17.33
CA ASN A 146 -3.30 -12.64 -18.40
C ASN A 146 -2.99 -13.76 -19.40
N LEU A 147 -3.39 -13.58 -20.67
CA LEU A 147 -3.23 -14.60 -21.71
C LEU A 147 -1.84 -14.58 -22.38
N GLY A 148 -0.98 -13.63 -22.02
CA GLY A 148 0.40 -13.54 -22.51
C GLY A 148 0.57 -12.95 -23.90
N ASP A 149 -0.51 -12.47 -24.51
CA ASP A 149 -0.52 -11.75 -25.79
C ASP A 149 -0.91 -10.27 -25.64
N GLY A 150 -0.85 -9.75 -24.40
CA GLY A 150 -1.29 -8.41 -24.04
C GLY A 150 -2.80 -8.29 -23.84
N THR A 151 -3.52 -9.41 -23.72
CA THR A 151 -4.95 -9.46 -23.42
C THR A 151 -5.26 -10.28 -22.16
N PHE A 152 -6.45 -10.03 -21.61
CA PHE A 152 -6.94 -10.71 -20.42
C PHE A 152 -8.28 -11.42 -20.67
N ALA A 153 -8.54 -12.49 -19.91
CA ALA A 153 -9.85 -13.12 -19.79
C ALA A 153 -10.43 -12.88 -18.39
N GLU A 154 -11.66 -12.38 -18.30
CA GLU A 154 -12.39 -12.30 -17.03
C GLU A 154 -12.95 -13.70 -16.69
N ILE A 155 -12.54 -14.24 -15.54
CA ILE A 155 -12.82 -15.61 -15.10
C ILE A 155 -13.32 -15.68 -13.64
N GLY A 156 -13.59 -14.55 -12.98
CA GLY A 156 -13.92 -14.50 -11.56
C GLY A 156 -15.16 -15.29 -11.20
N ARG A 157 -16.22 -15.17 -12.01
CA ARG A 157 -17.46 -15.94 -11.83
C ARG A 157 -17.30 -17.42 -12.11
N GLU A 158 -16.47 -17.78 -13.11
CA GLU A 158 -16.19 -19.17 -13.44
C GLU A 158 -15.49 -19.87 -12.26
N LEU A 159 -14.60 -19.16 -11.59
CA LEU A 159 -13.82 -19.65 -10.45
C LEU A 159 -14.50 -19.45 -9.09
N GLY A 160 -15.65 -18.77 -9.04
CA GLY A 160 -16.41 -18.55 -7.81
C GLY A 160 -15.75 -17.59 -6.83
N VAL A 161 -14.93 -16.66 -7.34
CA VAL A 161 -14.26 -15.60 -6.57
C VAL A 161 -14.94 -14.23 -6.77
N ASP A 162 -16.14 -14.20 -7.33
CA ASP A 162 -16.92 -13.00 -7.65
C ASP A 162 -17.87 -12.55 -6.53
N ASP A 163 -17.44 -12.66 -5.26
CA ASP A 163 -18.26 -12.27 -4.09
C ASP A 163 -18.98 -10.93 -4.35
N PRO A 164 -20.32 -10.90 -4.31
CA PRO A 164 -21.09 -9.72 -4.73
C PRO A 164 -21.21 -8.65 -3.64
N GLY A 165 -20.41 -8.76 -2.57
CA GLY A 165 -20.38 -7.83 -1.46
C GLY A 165 -19.78 -6.48 -1.81
N TRP A 166 -19.28 -5.78 -0.79
CA TRP A 166 -18.54 -4.55 -0.97
C TRP A 166 -17.06 -4.78 -0.68
N GLY A 167 -16.33 -5.27 -1.69
CA GLY A 167 -14.89 -5.45 -1.60
C GLY A 167 -14.15 -4.10 -1.64
N ILE A 168 -13.12 -3.95 -0.80
CA ILE A 168 -12.21 -2.79 -0.80
C ILE A 168 -10.79 -3.25 -1.11
N GLY A 169 -10.04 -3.71 -0.10
CA GLY A 169 -8.68 -4.22 -0.27
C GLY A 169 -8.66 -5.73 -0.54
N CYS A 170 -7.59 -6.20 -1.16
CA CYS A 170 -7.30 -7.62 -1.31
C CYS A 170 -5.80 -7.86 -1.29
N ALA A 171 -5.41 -9.12 -1.08
CA ALA A 171 -4.03 -9.55 -1.21
C ALA A 171 -3.99 -10.99 -1.72
N PHE A 172 -3.04 -11.26 -2.60
CA PHE A 172 -2.61 -12.61 -2.95
C PHE A 172 -1.48 -13.06 -2.01
N LEU A 173 -1.49 -14.32 -1.58
CA LEU A 173 -0.46 -14.89 -0.73
C LEU A 173 -0.43 -16.43 -0.83
N ASP A 174 0.73 -17.04 -0.62
CA ASP A 174 0.85 -18.50 -0.47
C ASP A 174 0.58 -18.88 0.99
N GLY A 175 -0.70 -19.03 1.34
CA GLY A 175 -1.15 -19.16 2.72
C GLY A 175 -0.86 -20.54 3.34
N ASP A 176 -0.90 -21.60 2.55
CA ASP A 176 -0.65 -22.98 3.03
C ASP A 176 0.69 -23.57 2.59
N GLY A 177 1.52 -22.78 1.90
CA GLY A 177 2.89 -23.12 1.56
C GLY A 177 3.00 -24.13 0.43
N ASP A 178 1.94 -24.31 -0.37
CA ASP A 178 1.93 -25.21 -1.51
C ASP A 178 2.47 -24.55 -2.81
N GLY A 179 2.67 -23.23 -2.76
CA GLY A 179 3.24 -22.43 -3.83
C GLY A 179 2.22 -21.82 -4.77
N ASP A 180 0.93 -22.14 -4.64
CA ASP A 180 -0.17 -21.48 -5.33
C ASP A 180 -0.63 -20.24 -4.54
N GLN A 181 -1.08 -19.19 -5.24
CA GLN A 181 -1.47 -17.94 -4.57
C GLN A 181 -2.95 -17.97 -4.21
N ASP A 182 -3.23 -18.05 -2.91
CA ASP A 182 -4.53 -17.83 -2.29
C ASP A 182 -4.94 -16.36 -2.35
N LEU A 183 -6.23 -16.10 -2.18
CA LEU A 183 -6.80 -14.76 -2.28
C LEU A 183 -7.59 -14.39 -1.01
N PHE A 184 -7.20 -13.28 -0.37
CA PHE A 184 -7.98 -12.64 0.68
C PHE A 184 -8.65 -11.36 0.16
N VAL A 185 -9.93 -11.15 0.52
CA VAL A 185 -10.71 -9.95 0.17
C VAL A 185 -11.33 -9.34 1.43
N ALA A 186 -11.01 -8.07 1.67
CA ALA A 186 -11.63 -7.26 2.71
C ALA A 186 -12.97 -6.69 2.25
N ASN A 187 -14.01 -6.95 3.03
CA ASN A 187 -15.36 -6.45 2.79
C ASN A 187 -15.75 -5.41 3.85
N TYR A 188 -16.32 -4.29 3.41
CA TYR A 188 -16.54 -3.13 4.29
C TYR A 188 -17.85 -3.19 5.09
N ILE A 189 -18.99 -2.87 4.45
CA ILE A 189 -20.32 -2.99 5.04
C ILE A 189 -21.24 -3.79 4.13
N ALA A 190 -22.24 -4.44 4.70
CA ALA A 190 -23.33 -4.99 3.92
C ALA A 190 -24.30 -3.85 3.56
N ALA A 191 -24.33 -3.50 2.27
CA ALA A 191 -25.19 -2.46 1.73
C ALA A 191 -25.71 -2.86 0.33
N THR A 192 -26.81 -2.23 -0.08
CA THR A 192 -27.50 -2.46 -1.35
C THR A 192 -27.58 -1.19 -2.19
N TRP A 193 -27.75 -1.34 -3.50
CA TRP A 193 -27.97 -0.20 -4.39
C TRP A 193 -29.24 0.60 -4.06
N ASP A 194 -30.28 -0.03 -3.53
CA ASP A 194 -31.49 0.67 -3.08
C ASP A 194 -31.22 1.59 -1.89
N GLU A 195 -30.38 1.15 -0.93
CA GLU A 195 -29.94 1.98 0.19
C GLU A 195 -29.08 3.15 -0.29
N VAL A 196 -28.14 2.89 -1.20
CA VAL A 196 -27.31 3.94 -1.83
C VAL A 196 -28.18 4.99 -2.51
N ALA A 197 -29.16 4.57 -3.32
CA ALA A 197 -30.06 5.49 -4.03
C ALA A 197 -31.01 6.26 -3.09
N ALA A 198 -31.43 5.64 -1.99
CA ALA A 198 -32.28 6.25 -0.98
C ALA A 198 -31.51 7.14 0.01
N ALA A 199 -30.18 7.08 0.02
CA ALA A 199 -29.33 7.75 1.00
C ALA A 199 -29.53 9.27 1.04
N ARG A 200 -29.44 9.84 2.24
CA ARG A 200 -29.56 11.27 2.49
C ARG A 200 -28.54 11.67 3.55
N ARG A 201 -28.21 12.96 3.58
CA ARG A 201 -27.38 13.55 4.65
C ARG A 201 -28.22 13.72 5.91
N THR A 202 -28.13 12.74 6.82
CA THR A 202 -28.94 12.65 8.04
C THR A 202 -28.16 13.01 9.31
N ARG A 203 -26.81 13.01 9.26
CA ARG A 203 -25.97 13.23 10.44
C ARG A 203 -25.44 14.65 10.49
N MET A 204 -25.37 15.22 11.69
CA MET A 204 -24.75 16.51 11.91
C MET A 204 -23.29 16.35 12.32
N TRP A 205 -22.36 16.63 11.40
CA TRP A 205 -20.94 16.65 11.70
C TRP A 205 -20.63 17.82 12.63
N ARG A 206 -20.10 17.50 13.82
CA ARG A 206 -19.82 18.45 14.91
C ARG A 206 -20.97 19.41 15.23
N GLY A 207 -22.21 18.97 14.99
CA GLY A 207 -23.42 19.80 15.20
C GLY A 207 -23.60 20.96 14.21
N LYS A 208 -22.83 21.01 13.11
CA LYS A 208 -22.74 22.17 12.22
C LYS A 208 -23.25 21.92 10.81
N VAL A 209 -22.76 20.87 10.15
CA VAL A 209 -23.10 20.57 8.75
C VAL A 209 -23.73 19.19 8.62
N ALA A 210 -24.72 19.06 7.75
CA ALA A 210 -25.36 17.78 7.46
C ALA A 210 -24.48 16.94 6.52
N VAL A 211 -24.18 15.71 6.91
CA VAL A 211 -23.32 14.76 6.20
C VAL A 211 -23.98 13.38 6.14
N MET A 212 -23.43 12.49 5.33
CA MET A 212 -23.80 11.07 5.29
C MET A 212 -23.50 10.34 6.62
N ASP A 213 -24.09 9.16 6.80
CA ASP A 213 -23.75 8.28 7.91
C ASP A 213 -22.35 7.66 7.72
N GLY A 214 -21.54 7.66 8.78
CA GLY A 214 -20.32 6.85 8.86
C GLY A 214 -20.65 5.36 9.11
N PRO A 215 -19.66 4.46 9.10
CA PRO A 215 -19.92 3.02 9.16
C PRO A 215 -20.54 2.59 10.50
N ARG A 216 -20.22 3.27 11.60
CA ARG A 216 -20.66 2.89 12.95
C ARG A 216 -22.19 2.76 13.04
N GLY A 217 -22.64 1.53 13.25
CA GLY A 217 -24.05 1.16 13.37
C GLY A 217 -24.66 0.63 12.08
N LEU A 218 -23.92 0.61 10.97
CA LEU A 218 -24.26 -0.12 9.76
C LEU A 218 -23.85 -1.59 9.88
N PRO A 219 -24.53 -2.51 9.19
CA PRO A 219 -24.16 -3.92 9.21
C PRO A 219 -22.78 -4.14 8.59
N GLU A 220 -21.89 -4.81 9.32
CA GLU A 220 -20.58 -5.22 8.81
C GLU A 220 -20.74 -6.28 7.71
N ALA A 221 -19.75 -6.40 6.82
CA ALA A 221 -19.66 -7.49 5.85
C ALA A 221 -18.54 -8.48 6.22
N ALA A 222 -18.65 -9.73 5.77
CA ALA A 222 -17.70 -10.78 6.09
C ALA A 222 -16.59 -10.77 5.05
N ASN A 223 -15.34 -10.82 5.50
CA ASN A 223 -14.20 -10.99 4.59
C ASN A 223 -14.26 -12.36 3.90
N ALA A 224 -13.67 -12.44 2.71
CA ALA A 224 -13.59 -13.69 1.96
C ALA A 224 -12.14 -14.16 1.85
N TYR A 225 -11.94 -15.47 1.97
CA TYR A 225 -10.67 -16.12 1.69
C TYR A 225 -10.92 -17.30 0.77
N TYR A 226 -10.13 -17.38 -0.29
CA TYR A 226 -10.20 -18.43 -1.29
C TYR A 226 -8.88 -19.14 -1.35
N VAL A 227 -8.92 -20.46 -1.19
CA VAL A 227 -7.75 -21.32 -1.34
C VAL A 227 -7.62 -21.70 -2.80
N ASN A 228 -6.46 -21.46 -3.39
CA ASN A 228 -6.12 -21.89 -4.73
C ASN A 228 -5.77 -23.38 -4.70
N GLU A 229 -6.48 -24.19 -5.47
CA GLU A 229 -6.28 -25.65 -5.51
C GLU A 229 -5.33 -26.09 -6.65
N GLY A 230 -4.61 -25.11 -7.21
CA GLY A 230 -3.72 -25.27 -8.35
C GLY A 230 -4.45 -25.20 -9.69
N ALA A 231 -3.67 -24.95 -10.75
CA ALA A 231 -4.15 -24.78 -12.13
C ALA A 231 -5.30 -23.75 -12.28
N GLY A 232 -5.34 -22.75 -11.39
CA GLY A 232 -6.33 -21.66 -11.40
C GLY A 232 -7.69 -22.01 -10.80
N GLY A 233 -7.83 -23.12 -10.07
CA GLY A 233 -9.07 -23.45 -9.34
C GLY A 233 -9.12 -22.81 -7.95
N PHE A 234 -10.30 -22.37 -7.49
CA PHE A 234 -10.46 -21.84 -6.13
C PHE A 234 -11.59 -22.54 -5.38
N ARG A 235 -11.45 -22.62 -4.06
CA ARG A 235 -12.54 -22.93 -3.13
C ARG A 235 -12.64 -21.91 -2.02
N VAL A 236 -13.83 -21.72 -1.48
CA VAL A 236 -14.03 -20.89 -0.28
C VAL A 236 -13.31 -21.52 0.91
N GLY A 237 -12.50 -20.73 1.61
CA GLY A 237 -11.67 -21.14 2.73
C GLY A 237 -11.87 -20.36 4.03
N THR A 238 -12.65 -19.27 4.04
CA THR A 238 -12.73 -18.31 5.17
C THR A 238 -12.92 -18.95 6.54
N GLU A 239 -13.90 -19.84 6.71
CA GLU A 239 -14.17 -20.49 8.00
C GLU A 239 -13.09 -21.50 8.36
N ALA A 240 -12.67 -22.33 7.39
CA ALA A 240 -11.68 -23.39 7.59
C ALA A 240 -10.30 -22.81 7.94
N ALA A 241 -9.97 -21.63 7.39
CA ALA A 241 -8.74 -20.90 7.63
C ALA A 241 -8.74 -20.11 8.95
N GLY A 242 -9.85 -20.09 9.71
CA GLY A 242 -9.94 -19.38 11.01
C GLY A 242 -10.20 -17.87 10.90
N LEU A 243 -10.28 -17.31 9.68
CA LEU A 243 -10.42 -15.88 9.44
C LEU A 243 -11.77 -15.29 9.91
N ALA A 244 -12.79 -16.13 10.07
CA ALA A 244 -14.09 -15.76 10.63
C ALA A 244 -14.11 -15.66 12.17
N ALA A 245 -13.13 -16.25 12.87
CA ALA A 245 -13.18 -16.42 14.33
C ALA A 245 -13.04 -15.10 15.11
N GLY A 246 -12.38 -14.10 14.52
CA GLY A 246 -12.19 -12.75 15.09
C GLY A 246 -13.37 -11.79 14.92
N GLY A 247 -14.52 -12.30 14.43
CA GLY A 247 -15.69 -11.49 14.12
C GLY A 247 -15.54 -10.67 12.84
N MET A 248 -16.61 -9.97 12.47
CA MET A 248 -16.63 -9.05 11.32
C MET A 248 -16.14 -7.68 11.76
N GLY A 249 -15.75 -6.84 10.80
CA GLY A 249 -15.33 -5.47 11.05
C GLY A 249 -15.48 -4.67 9.76
N TYR A 250 -15.30 -3.36 9.85
CA TYR A 250 -15.39 -2.49 8.68
C TYR A 250 -14.06 -2.50 7.92
N SER A 251 -13.76 -3.64 7.27
CA SER A 251 -12.45 -3.90 6.66
C SER A 251 -12.21 -3.11 5.38
N MET A 252 -11.00 -2.55 5.27
CA MET A 252 -10.57 -1.72 4.15
C MET A 252 -9.20 -2.18 3.60
N GLY A 253 -8.11 -1.54 4.02
CA GLY A 253 -6.76 -1.83 3.55
C GLY A 253 -6.27 -3.19 4.02
N VAL A 254 -5.55 -3.87 3.13
CA VAL A 254 -4.95 -5.19 3.38
C VAL A 254 -3.50 -5.15 2.93
N ALA A 255 -2.61 -5.77 3.71
CA ALA A 255 -1.25 -6.08 3.27
C ALA A 255 -0.85 -7.48 3.75
N SER A 256 -0.15 -8.23 2.89
CA SER A 256 0.54 -9.46 3.29
C SER A 256 1.95 -9.14 3.78
N LEU A 257 2.41 -9.80 4.84
CA LEU A 257 3.78 -9.64 5.36
C LEU A 257 4.19 -10.81 6.25
N ASP A 258 5.48 -11.13 6.34
CA ASP A 258 6.04 -11.99 7.39
C ASP A 258 6.27 -11.16 8.67
N SER A 259 5.26 -11.12 9.55
CA SER A 259 5.20 -10.19 10.69
C SER A 259 6.03 -10.63 11.88
N ASP A 260 6.23 -11.94 12.06
CA ASP A 260 7.01 -12.51 13.17
C ASP A 260 8.34 -13.16 12.75
N GLY A 261 8.65 -13.19 11.46
CA GLY A 261 9.94 -13.61 10.93
C GLY A 261 10.05 -15.13 10.72
N ASP A 262 8.96 -15.87 10.82
CA ASP A 262 8.94 -17.32 10.64
C ASP A 262 9.03 -17.76 9.16
N GLY A 263 8.73 -16.82 8.24
CA GLY A 263 8.85 -16.99 6.80
C GLY A 263 7.54 -17.35 6.09
N ASP A 264 6.43 -17.41 6.82
CA ASP A 264 5.09 -17.59 6.27
C ASP A 264 4.38 -16.23 6.15
N PRO A 265 3.56 -15.99 5.11
CA PRO A 265 2.88 -14.71 4.96
C PRO A 265 1.69 -14.61 5.90
N ASP A 266 1.68 -13.57 6.74
CA ASP A 266 0.56 -13.10 7.55
C ASP A 266 -0.29 -12.06 6.80
N LEU A 267 -1.43 -11.69 7.38
CA LEU A 267 -2.30 -10.64 6.85
C LEU A 267 -2.56 -9.56 7.90
N TYR A 268 -2.27 -8.30 7.55
CA TYR A 268 -2.75 -7.14 8.31
C TYR A 268 -3.95 -6.50 7.61
N VAL A 269 -5.01 -6.24 8.38
CA VAL A 269 -6.25 -5.64 7.89
C VAL A 269 -6.57 -4.38 8.69
N ALA A 270 -6.51 -3.23 8.00
CA ALA A 270 -6.97 -1.96 8.52
C ALA A 270 -8.51 -1.93 8.52
N ASN A 271 -9.09 -1.60 9.67
CA ASN A 271 -10.53 -1.49 9.84
C ASN A 271 -10.93 -0.07 10.22
N ASP A 272 -11.97 0.44 9.58
CA ASP A 272 -12.53 1.74 9.90
C ASP A 272 -13.39 1.63 11.17
N SER A 273 -13.04 2.31 12.25
CA SER A 273 -13.91 2.45 13.43
C SER A 273 -14.13 1.17 14.25
N THR A 274 -13.52 0.05 13.86
CA THR A 274 -13.37 -1.20 14.63
C THR A 274 -11.87 -1.53 14.78
N PRO A 275 -11.45 -2.39 15.72
CA PRO A 275 -10.03 -2.69 15.91
C PRO A 275 -9.41 -3.26 14.63
N ASN A 276 -8.17 -2.89 14.31
CA ASN A 276 -7.41 -3.52 13.22
C ASN A 276 -7.14 -4.99 13.54
N ARG A 277 -6.85 -5.80 12.52
CA ARG A 277 -6.55 -7.23 12.70
C ARG A 277 -5.18 -7.57 12.13
N LEU A 278 -4.42 -8.34 12.90
CA LEU A 278 -3.26 -9.07 12.41
C LEU A 278 -3.60 -10.55 12.47
N TYR A 279 -3.73 -11.19 11.32
CA TYR A 279 -3.96 -12.62 11.20
C TYR A 279 -2.62 -13.32 11.00
N ARG A 280 -2.13 -14.00 12.04
CA ARG A 280 -0.90 -14.77 11.97
C ARG A 280 -1.14 -16.11 11.32
N ASN A 281 -0.36 -16.43 10.31
CA ASN A 281 -0.40 -17.69 9.62
C ASN A 281 0.44 -18.74 10.36
N SER A 282 0.08 -20.01 10.20
CA SER A 282 0.82 -21.15 10.74
C SER A 282 1.63 -21.92 9.68
N GLY A 283 1.73 -21.35 8.47
CA GLY A 283 2.34 -21.95 7.29
C GLY A 283 1.51 -23.09 6.67
N ARG A 284 0.22 -23.16 7.02
CA ARG A 284 -0.69 -24.25 6.63
C ARG A 284 -2.09 -23.76 6.25
N GLY A 285 -2.22 -22.48 5.93
CA GLY A 285 -3.51 -21.86 5.56
C GLY A 285 -4.48 -21.76 6.74
N VAL A 286 -3.95 -21.77 7.98
CA VAL A 286 -4.72 -21.58 9.20
C VAL A 286 -4.17 -20.34 9.91
N PHE A 287 -5.06 -19.38 10.12
CA PHE A 287 -4.76 -18.07 10.66
C PHE A 287 -5.38 -17.87 12.05
N GLU A 288 -4.63 -17.19 12.92
CA GLU A 288 -5.09 -16.73 14.24
C GLU A 288 -5.14 -15.19 14.27
N GLU A 289 -6.28 -14.62 14.69
CA GLU A 289 -6.36 -13.18 14.96
C GLU A 289 -5.55 -12.86 16.22
N ALA A 290 -4.50 -12.05 16.06
CA ALA A 290 -3.52 -11.74 17.09
C ALA A 290 -3.34 -10.23 17.31
N GLY A 291 -4.09 -9.35 16.63
CA GLY A 291 -3.86 -7.90 16.61
C GLY A 291 -3.87 -7.25 18.00
N VAL A 292 -4.80 -7.67 18.86
CA VAL A 292 -4.88 -7.15 20.24
C VAL A 292 -3.66 -7.56 21.07
N TRP A 293 -3.26 -8.83 20.98
CA TRP A 293 -2.17 -9.38 21.78
C TRP A 293 -0.79 -8.98 21.28
N THR A 294 -0.70 -8.64 20.00
CA THR A 294 0.52 -8.16 19.34
C THR A 294 0.67 -6.65 19.39
N GLY A 295 -0.34 -5.90 19.87
CA GLY A 295 -0.24 -4.44 20.01
C GLY A 295 -0.47 -3.65 18.72
N SER A 296 -1.04 -4.29 17.68
CA SER A 296 -1.25 -3.70 16.36
C SER A 296 -2.73 -3.40 16.03
N ALA A 297 -3.66 -3.69 16.95
CA ALA A 297 -5.10 -3.46 16.77
C ALA A 297 -5.61 -2.06 17.15
N TYR A 298 -4.88 -1.35 18.02
CA TYR A 298 -5.28 -0.06 18.61
C TYR A 298 -4.07 0.89 18.63
N ASN A 299 -4.31 2.19 18.87
CA ASN A 299 -3.22 3.11 19.19
C ASN A 299 -2.69 2.91 20.62
N ALA A 300 -1.65 3.68 20.98
CA ALA A 300 -0.99 3.64 22.30
C ALA A 300 -1.95 3.86 23.50
N ASP A 301 -3.08 4.55 23.31
CA ASP A 301 -4.10 4.79 24.32
C ASP A 301 -5.17 3.66 24.40
N GLY A 302 -5.04 2.62 23.58
CA GLY A 302 -6.02 1.53 23.48
C GLY A 302 -7.31 1.94 22.78
N ARG A 303 -7.27 2.97 21.92
CA ARG A 303 -8.45 3.46 21.18
C ARG A 303 -8.50 2.83 19.79
N MET A 304 -9.72 2.44 19.38
CA MET A 304 -10.01 2.13 17.99
C MET A 304 -9.96 3.43 17.18
N GLN A 305 -9.40 3.35 15.98
CA GLN A 305 -9.29 4.46 15.05
C GLN A 305 -10.09 4.17 13.79
N GLY A 306 -10.35 5.20 12.98
CA GLY A 306 -10.89 5.00 11.63
C GLY A 306 -9.77 4.66 10.66
N SER A 307 -9.30 3.42 10.63
CA SER A 307 -8.15 3.02 9.80
C SER A 307 -8.55 2.71 8.36
N MET A 308 -7.78 3.15 7.36
CA MET A 308 -8.11 2.90 5.94
C MET A 308 -7.02 2.15 5.18
N GLY A 309 -5.80 2.66 5.15
CA GLY A 309 -4.69 2.06 4.40
C GLY A 309 -3.55 1.60 5.29
N VAL A 310 -2.69 0.77 4.71
CA VAL A 310 -1.53 0.16 5.37
C VAL A 310 -0.33 0.20 4.43
N GLY A 311 0.80 0.69 4.92
CA GLY A 311 2.13 0.54 4.32
C GLY A 311 2.96 -0.45 5.14
N VAL A 312 3.86 -1.18 4.47
CA VAL A 312 4.79 -2.13 5.09
C VAL A 312 6.22 -1.74 4.69
N GLY A 313 7.14 -1.62 5.65
CA GLY A 313 8.53 -1.21 5.42
C GLY A 313 9.40 -1.43 6.66
N ASP A 314 10.72 -1.34 6.55
CA ASP A 314 11.67 -1.45 7.67
C ASP A 314 12.25 -0.05 7.94
N TYR A 315 11.50 0.76 8.70
CA TYR A 315 11.80 2.20 8.77
C TYR A 315 12.96 2.54 9.69
N ASP A 316 13.24 1.68 10.68
CA ASP A 316 14.35 1.87 11.62
C ASP A 316 15.60 1.04 11.25
N GLY A 317 15.53 0.29 10.15
CA GLY A 317 16.65 -0.46 9.57
C GLY A 317 17.09 -1.65 10.41
N ASP A 318 16.23 -2.15 11.30
CA ASP A 318 16.58 -3.21 12.23
C ASP A 318 16.36 -4.62 11.65
N GLY A 319 15.80 -4.71 10.45
CA GLY A 319 15.57 -5.95 9.73
C GLY A 319 14.21 -6.59 10.00
N ARG A 320 13.26 -5.85 10.59
CA ARG A 320 11.88 -6.29 10.82
C ARG A 320 10.91 -5.36 10.09
N LEU A 321 9.81 -5.92 9.61
CA LEU A 321 8.80 -5.14 8.89
C LEU A 321 7.85 -4.48 9.88
N ASP A 322 7.75 -3.16 9.77
CA ASP A 322 6.87 -2.26 10.48
C ASP A 322 5.61 -1.93 9.66
N LEU A 323 4.63 -1.30 10.30
CA LEU A 323 3.38 -0.91 9.65
C LEU A 323 3.12 0.59 9.81
N ALA A 324 2.79 1.26 8.72
CA ALA A 324 2.21 2.61 8.74
C ALA A 324 0.72 2.52 8.39
N VAL A 325 -0.16 2.99 9.27
CA VAL A 325 -1.62 2.86 9.12
C VAL A 325 -2.27 4.24 9.17
N THR A 326 -2.99 4.59 8.11
CA THR A 326 -3.68 5.89 8.03
C THR A 326 -4.98 5.88 8.80
N ASN A 327 -5.38 7.05 9.31
CA ASN A 327 -6.56 7.19 10.15
C ASN A 327 -7.45 8.40 9.80
N PHE A 328 -8.63 8.43 10.43
CA PHE A 328 -9.59 9.53 10.34
C PHE A 328 -9.02 10.87 10.84
N ALA A 329 -9.53 12.00 10.33
CA ALA A 329 -9.11 13.33 10.80
C ALA A 329 -9.29 13.49 12.33
N HIS A 330 -8.27 13.99 13.01
CA HIS A 330 -8.15 14.09 14.48
C HIS A 330 -7.90 12.76 15.20
N ASP A 331 -7.62 11.70 14.45
CA ASP A 331 -6.85 10.54 14.89
C ASP A 331 -5.50 10.60 14.14
N HIS A 332 -4.38 10.61 14.86
CA HIS A 332 -3.07 10.57 14.19
C HIS A 332 -2.85 9.23 13.51
N TYR A 333 -1.99 9.20 12.49
CA TYR A 333 -1.63 7.94 11.80
C TYR A 333 -0.77 7.09 12.73
N ALA A 334 -0.98 5.78 12.70
CA ALA A 334 -0.27 4.85 13.55
C ALA A 334 0.98 4.32 12.81
N LEU A 335 2.15 4.44 13.43
CA LEU A 335 3.37 3.77 13.03
C LEU A 335 3.65 2.66 14.06
N TYR A 336 3.40 1.42 13.68
CA TYR A 336 3.65 0.27 14.53
C TYR A 336 5.05 -0.27 14.28
N ARG A 337 5.96 -0.02 15.22
CA ARG A 337 7.31 -0.59 15.21
C ARG A 337 7.29 -2.03 15.67
N ASN A 338 7.85 -2.91 14.87
CA ASN A 338 7.98 -4.33 15.14
C ASN A 338 9.10 -4.58 16.15
N LEU A 339 8.76 -5.14 17.30
CA LEU A 339 9.68 -5.44 18.40
C LEU A 339 10.31 -6.84 18.30
N GLY A 340 9.93 -7.63 17.29
CA GLY A 340 10.32 -9.03 17.14
C GLY A 340 9.24 -9.99 17.63
N ASP A 341 9.30 -11.22 17.13
CA ASP A 341 8.31 -12.28 17.38
C ASP A 341 6.86 -11.82 17.12
N GLY A 342 6.70 -10.87 16.19
CA GLY A 342 5.47 -10.21 15.75
C GLY A 342 4.77 -9.37 16.82
N LEU A 343 5.50 -8.89 17.83
CA LEU A 343 5.01 -7.87 18.75
C LEU A 343 5.23 -6.49 18.15
N PHE A 344 4.30 -5.57 18.37
CA PHE A 344 4.32 -4.21 17.87
C PHE A 344 4.14 -3.19 18.99
N ALA A 345 4.75 -2.02 18.83
CA ALA A 345 4.46 -0.85 19.62
C ALA A 345 4.10 0.33 18.70
N ASP A 346 3.07 1.08 19.08
CA ASP A 346 2.77 2.36 18.44
C ASP A 346 3.88 3.37 18.78
N ASP A 347 4.73 3.64 17.80
CA ASP A 347 5.89 4.53 17.88
C ASP A 347 5.59 5.92 17.29
N SER A 348 4.36 6.18 16.87
CA SER A 348 3.97 7.37 16.08
C SER A 348 4.42 8.68 16.71
N HIS A 349 4.37 8.81 18.03
CA HIS A 349 4.81 10.01 18.74
C HIS A 349 6.33 10.10 18.83
N ALA A 350 7.00 9.00 19.13
CA ALA A 350 8.45 8.97 19.30
C ALA A 350 9.17 9.17 17.96
N ALA A 351 8.65 8.57 16.90
CA ALA A 351 9.13 8.69 15.54
C ALA A 351 8.64 9.97 14.82
N GLY A 352 7.85 10.83 15.45
CA GLY A 352 7.47 12.14 14.85
C GLY A 352 6.31 12.11 13.83
N VAL A 353 5.67 10.96 13.61
CA VAL A 353 4.52 10.82 12.69
C VAL A 353 3.23 11.43 13.26
N ALA A 354 3.02 11.36 14.58
CA ALA A 354 1.70 11.63 15.17
C ALA A 354 1.23 13.08 15.02
N VAL A 355 2.12 14.05 15.22
CA VAL A 355 1.78 15.48 15.19
C VAL A 355 1.39 15.98 13.78
N PRO A 356 2.20 15.76 12.72
CA PRO A 356 1.83 16.24 11.39
C PRO A 356 0.58 15.56 10.82
N THR A 357 0.30 14.33 11.23
CA THR A 357 -0.82 13.53 10.71
C THR A 357 -2.11 13.65 11.52
N TYR A 358 -2.11 14.40 12.63
CA TYR A 358 -3.29 14.54 13.49
C TYR A 358 -4.48 15.21 12.78
N ALA A 359 -4.25 16.29 12.02
CA ALA A 359 -5.33 17.04 11.38
C ALA A 359 -5.91 16.41 10.09
N PRO A 360 -5.10 15.93 9.13
CA PRO A 360 -5.61 15.39 7.87
C PRO A 360 -6.29 14.02 8.03
N LEU A 361 -7.19 13.70 7.09
CA LEU A 361 -7.82 12.39 6.96
C LEU A 361 -7.02 11.58 5.93
N GLY A 362 -6.38 10.49 6.36
CA GLY A 362 -5.44 9.73 5.54
C GLY A 362 -6.04 8.47 4.92
N TRP A 363 -5.60 8.14 3.72
CA TRP A 363 -6.07 6.98 2.96
C TRP A 363 -4.96 5.99 2.67
N ALA A 364 -3.97 6.36 1.83
CA ALA A 364 -2.85 5.48 1.52
C ALA A 364 -1.61 5.86 2.35
N ALA A 365 -0.87 4.84 2.78
CA ALA A 365 0.48 4.94 3.34
C ALA A 365 1.45 4.18 2.44
N VAL A 366 2.55 4.82 2.05
CA VAL A 366 3.55 4.24 1.14
C VAL A 366 4.94 4.50 1.73
N PHE A 367 5.70 3.43 1.92
CA PHE A 367 7.14 3.50 2.20
C PHE A 367 7.89 3.61 0.87
N LEU A 368 8.89 4.49 0.82
CA LEU A 368 9.77 4.68 -0.34
C LEU A 368 11.08 5.31 0.12
N ASP A 369 12.20 5.00 -0.53
CA ASP A 369 13.48 5.69 -0.31
C ASP A 369 13.62 6.78 -1.38
N ALA A 370 13.23 8.03 -1.07
CA ALA A 370 13.05 9.06 -2.09
C ALA A 370 14.36 9.78 -2.48
N ASP A 371 15.37 9.83 -1.60
CA ASP A 371 16.68 10.43 -1.89
C ASP A 371 17.82 9.40 -2.07
N LEU A 372 17.48 8.10 -2.01
CA LEU A 372 18.35 6.96 -2.25
C LEU A 372 19.45 6.81 -1.18
N ASP A 373 19.17 7.23 0.05
CA ASP A 373 20.14 7.20 1.15
C ASP A 373 20.13 5.87 1.94
N GLY A 374 19.10 5.06 1.74
CA GLY A 374 18.95 3.71 2.28
C GLY A 374 17.96 3.58 3.43
N ASP A 375 17.34 4.66 3.92
CA ASP A 375 16.17 4.60 4.80
C ASP A 375 14.86 4.91 4.04
N GLU A 376 13.74 4.35 4.52
CA GLU A 376 12.43 4.54 3.86
C GLU A 376 11.69 5.73 4.47
N ASP A 377 11.40 6.71 3.62
CA ASP A 377 10.47 7.82 3.86
C ASP A 377 9.01 7.35 3.87
N LEU A 378 8.12 8.22 4.31
CA LEU A 378 6.68 7.98 4.34
C LEU A 378 5.89 8.99 3.52
N PHE A 379 5.16 8.50 2.53
CA PHE A 379 4.15 9.25 1.81
C PHE A 379 2.73 8.91 2.30
N PHE A 380 1.90 9.93 2.48
CA PHE A 380 0.48 9.79 2.81
C PHE A 380 -0.42 10.53 1.82
N ALA A 381 -1.42 9.81 1.30
CA ALA A 381 -2.49 10.38 0.49
C ALA A 381 -3.67 10.81 1.37
N ASN A 382 -4.08 12.08 1.28
CA ASN A 382 -5.07 12.67 2.19
C ASN A 382 -6.30 13.24 1.48
N GLY A 383 -7.45 13.19 2.15
CA GLY A 383 -8.69 13.78 1.67
C GLY A 383 -9.88 13.49 2.57
N HIS A 384 -10.67 14.51 2.91
CA HIS A 384 -11.84 14.30 3.76
C HIS A 384 -12.92 13.47 3.04
N ILE A 385 -13.80 12.84 3.80
CA ILE A 385 -14.97 12.11 3.25
C ILE A 385 -16.21 12.99 3.01
N TYR A 386 -16.19 14.23 3.50
CA TYR A 386 -17.35 15.11 3.53
C TYR A 386 -17.03 16.40 2.78
N PRO A 387 -17.56 16.62 1.56
CA PRO A 387 -17.46 17.90 0.88
C PRO A 387 -18.00 19.08 1.71
N GLN A 388 -18.98 18.80 2.58
CA GLN A 388 -19.72 19.81 3.35
C GLN A 388 -18.89 20.49 4.44
N VAL A 389 -17.72 19.97 4.81
CA VAL A 389 -16.87 20.67 5.79
C VAL A 389 -16.40 22.03 5.27
N ASP A 390 -16.34 22.19 3.94
CA ASP A 390 -16.00 23.46 3.30
C ASP A 390 -17.10 24.53 3.45
N ASP A 391 -18.32 24.13 3.84
CA ASP A 391 -19.46 25.05 4.03
C ASP A 391 -19.38 25.81 5.38
N ASP A 392 -18.57 25.34 6.34
CA ASP A 392 -18.36 26.01 7.63
C ASP A 392 -16.85 26.14 7.97
N PRO A 393 -16.23 27.29 7.67
CA PRO A 393 -14.82 27.55 7.99
C PRO A 393 -14.47 27.43 9.47
N ALA A 394 -15.43 27.54 10.40
CA ALA A 394 -15.18 27.38 11.82
C ALA A 394 -15.04 25.90 12.24
N LEU A 395 -15.10 24.95 11.30
CA LEU A 395 -14.66 23.57 11.51
C LEU A 395 -13.13 23.45 11.48
N GLY A 396 -12.43 24.32 10.74
CA GLY A 396 -10.98 24.20 10.54
C GLY A 396 -10.56 22.97 9.74
N GLU A 397 -11.51 22.34 9.05
CA GLU A 397 -11.34 21.17 8.21
C GLU A 397 -11.54 21.57 6.74
N SER A 398 -11.00 20.79 5.80
CA SER A 398 -11.19 21.00 4.37
C SER A 398 -11.39 19.68 3.65
N TYR A 399 -12.30 19.64 2.67
CA TYR A 399 -12.55 18.42 1.88
C TYR A 399 -11.30 18.01 1.10
N ARG A 400 -10.71 18.97 0.39
CA ARG A 400 -9.46 18.79 -0.36
C ARG A 400 -8.26 19.12 0.53
N GLN A 401 -7.38 18.16 0.72
CA GLN A 401 -6.24 18.21 1.63
C GLN A 401 -4.94 18.01 0.86
N PRO A 402 -3.81 18.56 1.34
CA PRO A 402 -2.50 18.25 0.78
C PRO A 402 -2.09 16.83 1.18
N ASN A 403 -1.39 16.14 0.27
CA ASN A 403 -0.67 14.92 0.62
C ASN A 403 0.57 15.28 1.45
N GLN A 404 1.11 14.31 2.18
CA GLN A 404 2.27 14.54 3.06
C GLN A 404 3.42 13.63 2.66
N LEU A 405 4.64 14.16 2.77
CA LEU A 405 5.87 13.41 2.65
C LEU A 405 6.71 13.68 3.88
N LEU A 406 7.01 12.62 4.62
CA LEU A 406 7.79 12.65 5.83
C LEU A 406 9.14 12.01 5.53
N ALA A 407 10.20 12.81 5.58
CA ALA A 407 11.56 12.32 5.43
C ALA A 407 11.96 11.51 6.66
N ASN A 408 12.55 10.34 6.44
CA ASN A 408 13.17 9.58 7.50
C ASN A 408 14.57 10.14 7.77
N GLU A 409 14.89 10.34 9.05
CA GLU A 409 16.17 10.89 9.49
C GLU A 409 16.79 9.91 10.50
N GLY A 410 16.96 8.65 10.09
CA GLY A 410 17.51 7.57 10.91
C GLY A 410 16.53 7.03 11.97
N GLY A 411 15.30 6.74 11.57
CA GLY A 411 14.22 6.20 12.40
C GLY A 411 13.31 7.25 13.02
N ALA A 412 13.47 8.53 12.66
CA ALA A 412 12.61 9.63 13.08
C ALA A 412 12.18 10.43 11.87
N PHE A 413 10.89 10.77 11.81
CA PHE A 413 10.29 11.40 10.65
C PHE A 413 10.13 12.91 10.81
N ARG A 414 10.42 13.63 9.73
CA ARG A 414 10.17 15.07 9.59
C ARG A 414 9.25 15.33 8.40
N ASP A 415 8.09 15.93 8.65
CA ASP A 415 7.20 16.41 7.59
C ASP A 415 7.92 17.50 6.76
N LEU A 416 8.11 17.22 5.47
CA LEU A 416 8.75 18.13 4.53
C LEU A 416 7.79 19.25 4.07
N GLY A 417 6.48 18.99 4.08
CA GLY A 417 5.49 19.93 3.56
C GLY A 417 5.84 20.49 2.18
N ALA A 418 6.00 21.81 2.10
CA ALA A 418 6.34 22.49 0.85
C ALA A 418 7.84 22.38 0.46
N GLU A 419 8.72 21.93 1.35
CA GLU A 419 10.14 21.71 1.05
C GLU A 419 10.32 20.64 -0.03
N ALA A 420 9.44 19.64 -0.05
CA ALA A 420 9.43 18.57 -1.04
C ALA A 420 8.83 18.98 -2.40
N GLY A 421 8.51 20.26 -2.60
CA GLY A 421 8.01 20.83 -3.85
C GLY A 421 6.52 21.21 -3.83
N GLU A 422 6.15 22.17 -4.68
CA GLU A 422 4.78 22.70 -4.76
C GLU A 422 3.74 21.63 -5.15
N ALA A 423 4.17 20.56 -5.80
CA ALA A 423 3.30 19.46 -6.24
C ALA A 423 2.59 18.76 -5.06
N LEU A 424 3.28 18.64 -3.92
CA LEU A 424 2.73 18.06 -2.68
C LEU A 424 1.79 19.01 -1.93
N SER A 425 1.93 20.32 -2.17
CA SER A 425 1.03 21.33 -1.59
C SER A 425 -0.33 21.41 -2.31
N ARG A 426 -0.49 20.73 -3.44
CA ARG A 426 -1.76 20.65 -4.16
C ARG A 426 -2.80 19.97 -3.28
N ARG A 427 -3.98 20.59 -3.18
CA ARG A 427 -5.11 20.06 -2.41
C ARG A 427 -6.03 19.25 -3.29
N ALA A 428 -6.21 17.98 -2.95
CA ALA A 428 -7.14 17.07 -3.61
C ALA A 428 -7.87 16.21 -2.58
N SER A 429 -8.86 15.43 -3.02
CA SER A 429 -9.41 14.35 -2.20
C SER A 429 -8.75 13.05 -2.63
N SER A 430 -7.52 12.85 -2.17
CA SER A 430 -6.69 11.71 -2.55
C SER A 430 -7.15 10.43 -1.87
N ARG A 431 -6.94 9.27 -2.51
CA ARG A 431 -7.32 7.93 -2.01
C ARG A 431 -6.14 6.98 -2.15
N GLY A 432 -6.18 6.05 -3.10
CA GLY A 432 -5.07 5.15 -3.39
C GLY A 432 -3.82 5.90 -3.85
N ALA A 433 -2.66 5.36 -3.52
CA ALA A 433 -1.37 5.82 -4.00
C ALA A 433 -0.43 4.63 -4.13
N VAL A 434 0.50 4.74 -5.08
CA VAL A 434 1.54 3.73 -5.34
C VAL A 434 2.89 4.41 -5.58
N ALA A 435 3.96 3.76 -5.13
CA ALA A 435 5.34 4.05 -5.53
C ALA A 435 5.77 3.15 -6.69
N VAL A 436 6.43 3.73 -7.69
CA VAL A 436 6.89 3.04 -8.90
C VAL A 436 7.99 3.84 -9.59
N ASP A 437 9.01 3.16 -10.12
CA ASP A 437 10.02 3.77 -11.00
C ASP A 437 9.51 3.71 -12.45
N LEU A 438 8.96 4.83 -12.96
CA LEU A 438 8.24 4.89 -14.23
C LEU A 438 9.17 4.85 -15.44
N GLU A 439 10.38 5.38 -15.30
CA GLU A 439 11.40 5.49 -16.35
C GLU A 439 12.60 4.55 -16.15
N ASN A 440 12.52 3.64 -15.18
CA ASN A 440 13.59 2.71 -14.82
C ASN A 440 14.93 3.42 -14.58
N ASP A 441 14.87 4.63 -14.00
CA ASP A 441 16.02 5.50 -13.77
C ASP A 441 16.51 5.47 -12.30
N GLY A 442 15.78 4.74 -11.46
CA GLY A 442 16.07 4.50 -10.05
C GLY A 442 15.31 5.34 -9.06
N ASP A 443 14.66 6.40 -9.52
CA ASP A 443 13.88 7.26 -8.65
C ASP A 443 12.46 6.71 -8.55
N LEU A 444 11.97 6.54 -7.33
CA LEU A 444 10.58 6.16 -7.13
C LEU A 444 9.69 7.40 -7.29
N ASP A 445 8.81 7.35 -8.29
CA ASP A 445 7.71 8.28 -8.47
C ASP A 445 6.50 7.86 -7.65
N LEU A 446 5.56 8.79 -7.49
CA LEU A 446 4.27 8.52 -6.84
C LEU A 446 3.12 8.78 -7.82
N VAL A 447 2.21 7.82 -7.91
CA VAL A 447 0.93 8.00 -8.63
C VAL A 447 -0.21 7.94 -7.62
N VAL A 448 -1.04 8.97 -7.60
CA VAL A 448 -2.10 9.16 -6.59
C VAL A 448 -3.46 9.25 -7.26
N SER A 449 -4.39 8.41 -6.83
CA SER A 449 -5.80 8.46 -7.25
C SER A 449 -6.52 9.58 -6.50
N ASN A 450 -7.17 10.47 -7.24
CA ASN A 450 -7.96 11.58 -6.68
C ASN A 450 -9.43 11.36 -6.98
N GLN A 451 -10.30 11.44 -5.98
CA GLN A 451 -11.75 11.34 -6.21
C GLN A 451 -12.25 12.46 -7.13
N ASP A 452 -13.07 12.08 -8.11
CA ASP A 452 -13.73 12.96 -9.08
C ASP A 452 -12.74 13.83 -9.88
N GLU A 453 -11.49 13.37 -10.04
CA GLU A 453 -10.44 14.07 -10.74
C GLU A 453 -9.47 13.08 -11.44
N ARG A 454 -8.57 13.61 -12.26
CA ARG A 454 -7.46 12.84 -12.83
C ARG A 454 -6.50 12.38 -11.72
N PRO A 455 -5.81 11.24 -11.90
CA PRO A 455 -4.72 10.88 -11.01
C PRO A 455 -3.63 11.96 -11.05
N GLN A 456 -2.91 12.09 -9.94
CA GLN A 456 -1.71 12.93 -9.86
C GLN A 456 -0.49 12.05 -10.10
N VAL A 457 0.42 12.50 -10.96
CA VAL A 457 1.75 11.90 -11.13
C VAL A 457 2.77 12.87 -10.54
N LEU A 458 3.45 12.42 -9.49
CA LEU A 458 4.50 13.15 -8.80
C LEU A 458 5.83 12.49 -9.19
N ALA A 459 6.54 13.12 -10.13
CA ALA A 459 7.85 12.64 -10.54
C ALA A 459 8.90 13.04 -9.51
N ASN A 460 9.76 12.10 -9.12
CA ASN A 460 10.85 12.37 -8.20
C ASN A 460 12.03 13.00 -8.97
N GLU A 461 12.35 14.26 -8.66
CA GLU A 461 13.44 15.01 -9.28
C GLU A 461 14.46 15.48 -8.22
N SER A 462 14.67 14.66 -7.19
CA SER A 462 15.55 14.94 -6.06
C SER A 462 17.01 15.14 -6.53
N PRO A 463 17.64 16.31 -6.27
CA PRO A 463 19.01 16.57 -6.71
C PRO A 463 20.05 15.91 -5.81
N GLY A 464 21.15 15.44 -6.41
CA GLY A 464 22.31 14.95 -5.64
C GLY A 464 22.06 13.66 -4.86
N ARG A 465 21.05 12.90 -5.28
CA ARG A 465 20.63 11.59 -4.74
C ARG A 465 21.74 10.54 -4.74
N GLY A 466 21.52 9.51 -3.94
CA GLY A 466 22.35 8.31 -3.88
C GLY A 466 22.30 7.47 -5.15
N ARG A 467 22.89 6.28 -5.07
CA ARG A 467 22.82 5.24 -6.09
C ARG A 467 21.71 4.28 -5.76
N TRP A 468 21.23 3.50 -6.72
CA TRP A 468 20.10 2.61 -6.50
C TRP A 468 20.31 1.20 -7.03
N LEU A 469 19.40 0.32 -6.65
CA LEU A 469 19.24 -1.02 -7.20
C LEU A 469 17.77 -1.42 -7.15
N LEU A 470 17.23 -1.87 -8.28
CA LEU A 470 15.88 -2.42 -8.37
C LEU A 470 15.95 -3.90 -8.73
N LEU A 471 15.30 -4.74 -7.93
CA LEU A 471 15.37 -6.19 -8.06
C LEU A 471 14.02 -6.75 -8.50
N ASP A 472 14.03 -7.35 -9.69
CA ASP A 472 12.94 -8.18 -10.16
C ASP A 472 13.24 -9.64 -9.81
N LEU A 473 12.28 -10.34 -9.22
CA LEU A 473 12.48 -11.70 -8.72
C LEU A 473 11.67 -12.68 -9.56
N ASP A 474 12.36 -13.65 -10.14
CA ASP A 474 11.76 -14.77 -10.86
C ASP A 474 12.11 -16.09 -10.17
N ARG A 475 11.12 -16.98 -10.01
CA ARG A 475 11.34 -18.33 -9.49
C ARG A 475 10.92 -19.41 -10.48
N GLY A 476 11.48 -19.33 -11.69
CA GLY A 476 11.22 -20.33 -12.72
C GLY A 476 9.86 -20.15 -13.37
N GLY A 477 9.45 -18.89 -13.59
CA GLY A 477 8.18 -18.50 -14.17
C GLY A 477 7.03 -18.53 -13.18
N ARG A 478 7.27 -18.28 -11.88
CA ARG A 478 6.22 -18.07 -10.88
C ARG A 478 6.46 -16.74 -10.19
N GLN A 479 5.39 -16.01 -9.88
CA GLN A 479 5.48 -14.83 -9.02
C GLN A 479 6.03 -15.19 -7.63
N THR A 480 6.66 -14.22 -6.97
CA THR A 480 7.45 -14.46 -5.75
C THR A 480 6.94 -13.65 -4.56
N LEU A 481 5.62 -13.46 -4.43
CA LEU A 481 5.02 -12.81 -3.27
C LEU A 481 5.48 -13.53 -1.98
N GLY A 482 5.88 -12.76 -0.96
CA GLY A 482 6.51 -13.25 0.28
C GLY A 482 8.03 -13.45 0.20
N ALA A 483 8.67 -13.22 -0.96
CA ALA A 483 10.12 -13.26 -1.05
C ALA A 483 10.74 -12.10 -0.27
N ARG A 484 11.67 -12.42 0.63
CA ARG A 484 12.42 -11.42 1.40
C ARG A 484 13.84 -11.29 0.87
N VAL A 485 14.28 -10.06 0.66
CA VAL A 485 15.62 -9.75 0.19
C VAL A 485 16.35 -8.89 1.21
N GLU A 486 17.55 -9.31 1.56
CA GLU A 486 18.51 -8.53 2.34
C GLU A 486 19.63 -8.06 1.40
N VAL A 487 19.82 -6.74 1.30
CA VAL A 487 20.93 -6.12 0.56
C VAL A 487 21.94 -5.56 1.56
N THR A 488 23.22 -5.89 1.37
CA THR A 488 24.33 -5.25 2.07
C THR A 488 25.14 -4.44 1.06
N ALA A 489 25.31 -3.14 1.31
CA ALA A 489 26.08 -2.25 0.46
C ALA A 489 26.70 -1.13 1.29
N GLY A 490 27.99 -0.85 1.09
CA GLY A 490 28.63 0.31 1.74
C GLY A 490 28.68 0.25 3.27
N GLY A 491 28.51 -0.94 3.86
CA GLY A 491 28.43 -1.13 5.31
C GLY A 491 27.02 -1.02 5.90
N ALA A 492 26.02 -0.62 5.10
CA ALA A 492 24.61 -0.64 5.46
C ALA A 492 23.96 -1.97 5.06
N ARG A 493 22.85 -2.28 5.73
CA ARG A 493 22.02 -3.45 5.46
C ARG A 493 20.56 -3.03 5.42
N GLN A 494 19.86 -3.42 4.37
CA GLN A 494 18.44 -3.14 4.17
C GLN A 494 17.69 -4.44 3.92
N ILE A 495 16.42 -4.49 4.32
CA ILE A 495 15.51 -5.55 3.92
C ILE A 495 14.34 -4.98 3.13
N ARG A 496 13.85 -5.76 2.16
CA ARG A 496 12.55 -5.56 1.53
C ARG A 496 11.87 -6.90 1.37
N GLU A 497 10.55 -6.90 1.37
CA GLU A 497 9.73 -8.07 1.10
C GLU A 497 8.75 -7.77 -0.02
N ARG A 498 8.56 -8.73 -0.93
CA ARG A 498 7.58 -8.60 -2.00
C ARG A 498 6.18 -8.86 -1.44
N THR A 499 5.54 -7.82 -0.96
CA THR A 499 4.20 -7.88 -0.36
C THR A 499 3.10 -7.79 -1.43
N SER A 500 1.88 -8.18 -1.07
CA SER A 500 0.66 -7.93 -1.83
C SER A 500 -0.26 -7.01 -1.05
N GLY A 501 -1.07 -6.24 -1.77
CA GLY A 501 -1.81 -5.12 -1.20
C GLY A 501 -0.90 -3.95 -0.82
N GLY A 502 -1.33 -3.14 0.15
CA GLY A 502 -0.64 -1.93 0.58
C GLY A 502 -1.27 -0.62 0.07
N GLY A 503 -0.82 0.51 0.63
CA GLY A 503 -1.47 1.80 0.41
C GLY A 503 -2.94 1.75 0.82
N TYR A 504 -3.84 2.19 -0.06
CA TYR A 504 -5.29 2.00 0.09
C TYR A 504 -5.84 1.34 -1.17
N ALA A 505 -6.32 0.10 -1.02
CA ALA A 505 -6.92 -0.69 -2.10
C ALA A 505 -6.06 -0.74 -3.38
N SER A 506 -4.74 -0.67 -3.21
CA SER A 506 -3.74 -0.47 -4.26
C SER A 506 -2.63 -1.53 -4.15
N GLN A 507 -1.74 -1.56 -5.14
CA GLN A 507 -0.53 -2.38 -5.09
C GLN A 507 0.63 -1.65 -5.76
N ASN A 508 1.73 -1.49 -5.02
CA ASN A 508 2.97 -0.84 -5.48
C ASN A 508 3.69 -1.66 -6.56
N ASP A 509 4.74 -1.07 -7.13
CA ASP A 509 5.70 -1.79 -7.98
C ASP A 509 6.16 -3.09 -7.28
N PRO A 510 5.99 -4.26 -7.92
CA PRO A 510 6.36 -5.52 -7.30
C PRO A 510 7.88 -5.77 -7.28
N ARG A 511 8.68 -4.92 -7.93
CA ARG A 511 10.14 -4.95 -7.90
C ARG A 511 10.66 -4.31 -6.61
N LEU A 512 11.69 -4.88 -6.01
CA LEU A 512 12.21 -4.43 -4.73
C LEU A 512 13.28 -3.35 -4.92
N HIS A 513 12.99 -2.14 -4.44
CA HIS A 513 13.86 -0.97 -4.55
C HIS A 513 14.76 -0.82 -3.32
N PHE A 514 16.01 -0.43 -3.58
CA PHE A 514 17.03 -0.16 -2.57
C PHE A 514 17.85 1.07 -2.95
N GLY A 515 17.83 2.13 -2.15
CA GLY A 515 18.84 3.18 -2.20
C GLY A 515 20.15 2.69 -1.57
N LEU A 516 21.26 2.87 -2.25
CA LEU A 516 22.58 2.39 -1.86
C LEU A 516 23.50 3.54 -1.40
N GLY A 517 22.98 4.77 -1.31
CA GLY A 517 23.76 5.96 -1.02
C GLY A 517 24.96 6.08 -1.97
N GLY A 518 26.17 6.22 -1.43
CA GLY A 518 27.39 6.30 -2.25
C GLY A 518 27.90 4.97 -2.83
N ALA A 519 27.30 3.83 -2.50
CA ALA A 519 27.88 2.52 -2.79
C ALA A 519 27.75 2.13 -4.27
N ALA A 520 28.88 1.78 -4.91
CA ALA A 520 28.90 1.44 -6.33
C ALA A 520 28.36 0.04 -6.68
N ARG A 521 28.13 -0.78 -5.66
CA ARG A 521 27.73 -2.18 -5.78
C ARG A 521 26.98 -2.62 -4.52
N ALA A 522 26.11 -3.59 -4.67
CA ALA A 522 25.67 -4.44 -3.56
C ALA A 522 26.75 -5.51 -3.30
N ASP A 523 27.31 -5.51 -2.09
CA ASP A 523 28.33 -6.46 -1.66
C ASP A 523 27.74 -7.88 -1.53
N ALA A 524 26.50 -7.97 -1.05
CA ALA A 524 25.74 -9.20 -0.99
C ALA A 524 24.24 -8.92 -1.13
N ILE A 525 23.55 -9.78 -1.88
CA ILE A 525 22.10 -9.84 -1.95
C ILE A 525 21.68 -11.24 -1.53
N ARG A 526 20.91 -11.36 -0.46
CA ARG A 526 20.40 -12.63 0.04
C ARG A 526 18.91 -12.68 -0.15
N VAL A 527 18.44 -13.67 -0.90
CA VAL A 527 17.01 -13.88 -1.15
C VAL A 527 16.56 -15.08 -0.34
N ARG A 528 15.54 -14.91 0.49
CA ARG A 528 14.72 -15.99 1.07
C ARG A 528 13.47 -16.11 0.19
N TRP A 529 13.28 -17.28 -0.39
CA TRP A 529 12.17 -17.51 -1.31
C TRP A 529 10.93 -18.06 -0.58
N PRO A 530 9.70 -17.78 -1.08
CA PRO A 530 8.45 -18.33 -0.53
C PRO A 530 8.46 -19.87 -0.49
N GLY A 531 7.90 -20.53 0.51
CA GLY A 531 8.01 -22.00 0.62
C GLY A 531 9.46 -22.53 0.82
N GLY A 532 10.41 -21.64 1.11
CA GLY A 532 11.77 -21.95 1.52
C GLY A 532 12.83 -21.95 0.43
N GLY A 533 14.08 -22.09 0.88
CA GLY A 533 15.29 -21.95 0.06
C GLY A 533 15.91 -20.56 0.18
N ARG A 534 17.24 -20.49 0.01
CA ARG A 534 18.00 -19.23 0.06
C ARG A 534 19.00 -19.17 -1.08
N THR A 535 19.10 -18.01 -1.72
CA THR A 535 20.14 -17.71 -2.71
C THR A 535 20.97 -16.53 -2.23
N THR A 536 22.25 -16.51 -2.60
CA THR A 536 23.13 -15.35 -2.36
C THR A 536 23.82 -14.95 -3.64
N PHE A 537 23.68 -13.68 -4.01
CA PHE A 537 24.42 -13.02 -5.08
C PHE A 537 25.43 -12.07 -4.45
N ARG A 538 26.55 -11.79 -5.15
CA ARG A 538 27.65 -10.96 -4.63
C ARG A 538 28.15 -10.03 -5.72
N ASP A 539 28.67 -8.89 -5.30
CA ASP A 539 29.33 -7.92 -6.17
C ASP A 539 28.47 -7.47 -7.37
N LEU A 540 27.17 -7.28 -7.14
CA LEU A 540 26.28 -6.80 -8.20
C LEU A 540 26.38 -5.28 -8.33
N PRO A 541 26.55 -4.74 -9.55
CA PRO A 541 26.65 -3.29 -9.78
C PRO A 541 25.34 -2.57 -9.48
N ALA A 542 25.44 -1.37 -8.91
CA ALA A 542 24.33 -0.43 -8.75
C ALA A 542 23.84 0.15 -10.11
N GLU A 543 22.87 1.07 -10.04
CA GLU A 543 22.34 1.87 -11.14
C GLU A 543 21.69 1.03 -12.25
N ARG A 544 20.84 0.09 -11.86
CA ARG A 544 20.14 -0.78 -12.80
C ARG A 544 19.01 -1.58 -12.16
N VAL A 545 18.10 -2.02 -13.02
CA VAL A 545 17.20 -3.14 -12.76
C VAL A 545 17.96 -4.46 -12.95
N ILE A 546 17.80 -5.40 -12.01
CA ILE A 546 18.37 -6.75 -12.10
C ILE A 546 17.28 -7.79 -11.87
N SER A 547 17.05 -8.66 -12.86
CA SER A 547 16.26 -9.87 -12.67
C SER A 547 17.11 -10.97 -12.00
N LEU A 548 16.65 -11.47 -10.86
CA LEU A 548 17.31 -12.52 -10.09
C LEU A 548 16.48 -13.81 -10.16
N ALA A 549 17.09 -14.86 -10.70
CA ALA A 549 16.46 -16.17 -10.80
C ALA A 549 16.71 -17.03 -9.53
N GLY A 550 15.63 -17.53 -8.96
CA GLY A 550 15.62 -18.47 -7.84
C GLY A 550 15.66 -19.94 -8.27
N PRO A 551 15.89 -20.87 -7.32
CA PRO A 551 15.73 -22.28 -7.58
C PRO A 551 14.24 -22.57 -7.86
N ARG A 552 13.94 -23.42 -8.85
CA ARG A 552 12.55 -23.85 -9.11
C ARG A 552 11.91 -24.39 -7.83
N ALA A 553 10.64 -24.03 -7.61
CA ALA A 553 9.81 -24.65 -6.57
C ALA A 553 9.77 -26.18 -6.80
N ARG A 554 9.69 -26.95 -5.71
CA ARG A 554 9.81 -28.41 -5.75
C ARG A 554 8.50 -29.10 -6.05
#